data_AF-A0A662GRT6-F1
#
_entry.id   AF-A0A662GRT6-F1
#
_cell.length_a   1.000
_cell.length_b   1.000
_cell.length_c   1.000
_cell.angle_alpha   90.00
_cell.angle_beta   90.00
_cell.angle_gamma   90.00
#
_symmetry.space_group_name_H-M   'P 1'
#
loop_
_entity.id
_entity.type
_entity.pdbx_description
1 polymer ?
#
loop_
_entity_poly.entity_id
_entity_poly.type
_entity_poly.pdbx_seq_one_letter_code
_entity_poly.pdbx_strand_id
1 'polypeptide(L)'
;YDMGGKVGYGFNFIGYSKDGRIIAIPVGQNWIKMSNDPSGVVVFDLSRTGTIYDKMLFRYHTEGVAIATAVSSKGKYVAVIELPIDVAPPGSPVKIVGEYRLLLFKLNA
;
A
#
# COMPACT_ATOMS: atom_id res chain seq x y z
N TYR A 1 -8.28 12.31 8.48
CA TYR A 1 -9.46 12.84 9.21
C TYR A 1 -9.53 12.09 10.52
N ASP A 2 -9.52 12.82 11.63
CA ASP A 2 -9.72 12.24 12.96
C ASP A 2 -11.22 11.96 13.15
N MET A 3 -11.59 10.69 13.30
CA MET A 3 -12.96 10.27 13.64
C MET A 3 -13.11 10.12 15.17
N GLY A 4 -12.74 11.16 15.92
CA GLY A 4 -12.91 11.21 17.37
C GLY A 4 -12.00 10.26 18.14
N GLY A 5 -10.70 10.23 17.83
CA GLY A 5 -9.70 9.39 18.47
C GLY A 5 -9.71 7.92 18.03
N LYS A 6 -10.63 7.53 17.15
CA LYS A 6 -10.69 6.21 16.52
C LYS A 6 -10.15 6.34 15.11
N VAL A 7 -8.86 6.09 14.91
CA VAL A 7 -8.29 6.18 13.57
C VAL A 7 -8.80 5.03 12.73
N GLY A 8 -9.80 5.29 11.88
CA GLY A 8 -10.22 4.39 10.83
C GLY A 8 -9.28 4.55 9.63
N TYR A 9 -8.24 3.73 9.54
CA TYR A 9 -7.39 3.63 8.35
C TYR A 9 -8.11 2.80 7.27
N GLY A 10 -9.18 3.38 6.71
CA GLY A 10 -10.02 2.74 5.68
C GLY A 10 -9.75 3.22 4.25
N PHE A 11 -8.77 4.09 4.05
CA PHE A 11 -8.53 4.72 2.75
C PHE A 11 -7.11 4.42 2.29
N ASN A 12 -7.05 3.53 1.29
CA ASN A 12 -5.84 3.22 0.56
C ASN A 12 -5.71 4.23 -0.59
N PHE A 13 -4.74 5.13 -0.54
CA PHE A 13 -4.52 6.10 -1.61
C PHE A 13 -3.68 5.47 -2.72
N ILE A 14 -4.27 5.28 -3.89
CA ILE A 14 -3.61 4.72 -5.07
C ILE A 14 -2.76 5.80 -5.74
N GLY A 15 -1.53 5.45 -6.09
CA GLY A 15 -0.61 6.29 -6.86
C GLY A 15 -0.54 5.85 -8.32
N TYR A 16 -0.42 6.82 -9.23
CA TYR A 16 -0.21 6.59 -10.65
C TYR A 16 0.79 7.58 -11.23
N SER A 17 1.58 7.16 -12.21
CA SER A 17 2.47 8.07 -12.94
C SER A 17 1.67 8.98 -13.86
N LYS A 18 2.21 10.16 -14.20
CA LYS A 18 1.51 11.16 -15.01
C LYS A 18 1.16 10.65 -16.41
N ASP A 19 1.98 9.77 -16.95
CA ASP A 19 1.77 9.10 -18.24
C ASP A 19 0.80 7.90 -18.16
N GLY A 20 0.29 7.56 -16.98
CA GLY A 20 -0.61 6.42 -16.76
C GLY A 20 0.07 5.05 -16.87
N ARG A 21 1.39 4.98 -17.09
CA ARG A 21 2.12 3.72 -17.27
C ARG A 21 2.16 2.88 -16.00
N ILE A 22 2.49 3.51 -14.87
CA ILE A 22 2.70 2.83 -13.59
C ILE A 22 1.51 3.11 -12.68
N ILE A 23 0.95 2.06 -12.10
CA ILE A 23 -0.04 2.16 -11.02
C ILE A 23 0.50 1.38 -9.82
N ALA A 24 0.47 2.00 -8.64
CA ALA A 24 0.83 1.38 -7.38
C ALA A 24 -0.38 1.38 -6.45
N ILE A 25 -0.81 0.21 -6.00
CA ILE A 25 -2.00 0.02 -5.17
C ILE A 25 -1.55 -0.43 -3.78
N PRO A 26 -1.76 0.38 -2.73
CA PRO A 26 -1.62 -0.11 -1.37
C PRO A 26 -2.73 -1.11 -1.08
N VAL A 27 -2.35 -2.27 -0.58
CA VAL A 27 -3.28 -3.29 -0.10
C VAL A 27 -3.32 -3.17 1.41
N GLY A 28 -4.50 -2.92 1.96
CA GLY A 28 -4.72 -2.83 3.41
C GLY A 28 -4.78 -4.21 4.07
N GLN A 29 -5.25 -4.24 5.31
CA GLN A 29 -5.43 -5.45 6.11
C GLN A 29 -6.62 -6.35 5.70
N ASN A 30 -6.59 -7.61 6.14
CA ASN A 30 -7.71 -8.54 6.09
C ASN A 30 -8.58 -8.39 7.34
N TRP A 31 -9.74 -7.75 7.19
CA TRP A 31 -10.72 -7.59 8.27
C TRP A 31 -11.50 -8.86 8.63
N ILE A 32 -11.54 -9.87 7.75
CA ILE A 32 -12.22 -11.14 8.04
C ILE A 32 -11.36 -12.01 8.95
N LYS A 33 -10.05 -12.07 8.66
CA LYS A 33 -9.07 -12.85 9.43
C LYS A 33 -8.43 -12.08 10.57
N MET A 34 -8.71 -10.78 10.68
CA MET A 34 -8.02 -9.87 11.60
C MET A 34 -6.50 -10.02 11.49
N SER A 35 -5.99 -9.88 10.26
CA SER A 35 -4.56 -10.00 9.97
C SER A 35 -4.05 -8.98 8.95
N ASN A 36 -2.81 -8.53 9.13
CA ASN A 36 -2.05 -7.73 8.17
C ASN A 36 -1.44 -8.54 7.02
N ASP A 37 -1.61 -9.87 6.96
CA ASP A 37 -1.04 -10.74 5.91
C ASP A 37 -1.21 -10.23 4.45
N PRO A 38 -2.35 -9.65 4.01
CA PRO A 38 -2.42 -9.11 2.66
C PRO A 38 -1.66 -7.79 2.48
N SER A 39 -1.28 -7.10 3.56
CA SER A 39 -0.89 -5.70 3.52
C SER A 39 0.44 -5.47 2.81
N GLY A 40 0.52 -4.33 2.15
CA GLY A 40 1.70 -3.90 1.42
C GLY A 40 1.33 -3.14 0.16
N VAL A 41 2.08 -3.36 -0.91
CA VAL A 41 1.86 -2.68 -2.20
C VAL A 41 1.94 -3.68 -3.35
N VAL A 42 1.06 -3.51 -4.34
CA VAL A 42 1.16 -4.16 -5.64
C VAL A 42 1.41 -3.09 -6.70
N VAL A 43 2.42 -3.27 -7.53
CA VAL A 43 2.80 -2.32 -8.58
C VAL A 43 2.62 -2.96 -9.95
N PHE A 44 1.98 -2.24 -10.85
CA PHE A 44 1.72 -2.65 -12.23
C PHE A 44 2.42 -1.71 -13.22
N ASP A 45 2.85 -2.29 -14.35
CA ASP A 45 3.23 -1.57 -15.57
C ASP A 45 2.22 -1.88 -16.66
N LEU A 46 1.36 -0.91 -16.95
CA LEU A 46 0.28 -1.04 -17.91
C LEU A 46 0.76 -1.04 -19.35
N SER A 47 2.02 -0.65 -19.62
CA SER A 47 2.60 -0.74 -20.96
C SER A 47 2.91 -2.18 -21.38
N ARG A 48 3.06 -3.11 -20.43
CA ARG A 48 3.24 -4.54 -20.73
C ARG A 48 1.98 -5.13 -21.34
N THR A 49 2.12 -6.07 -22.27
CA THR A 49 0.98 -6.78 -22.88
C THR A 49 0.57 -8.01 -22.06
N GLY A 50 -0.65 -8.51 -22.25
CA GLY A 50 -1.16 -9.71 -21.58
C GLY A 50 -2.18 -9.43 -20.48
N THR A 51 -2.33 -10.38 -19.57
CA THR A 51 -3.25 -10.34 -18.44
C THR A 51 -2.75 -9.40 -17.33
N ILE A 52 -3.57 -9.21 -16.29
CA ILE A 52 -3.17 -8.42 -15.11
C ILE A 52 -1.93 -9.00 -14.40
N TYR A 53 -1.74 -10.32 -14.48
CA TYR A 53 -0.58 -11.00 -13.89
C TYR A 53 0.72 -10.66 -14.65
N ASP A 54 0.65 -10.58 -15.98
CA ASP A 54 1.80 -10.21 -16.83
C ASP A 54 2.21 -8.74 -16.64
N LYS A 55 1.22 -7.90 -16.29
CA LYS A 55 1.40 -6.47 -16.02
C LYS A 55 1.94 -6.19 -14.61
N MET A 56 1.93 -7.15 -13.69
CA MET A 56 2.43 -6.95 -12.33
C MET A 56 3.97 -6.88 -12.34
N LEU A 57 4.52 -5.77 -11.86
CA LEU A 57 5.97 -5.63 -11.65
C LEU A 57 6.41 -6.39 -10.40
N PHE A 58 5.75 -6.13 -9.28
CA PHE A 58 6.01 -6.81 -8.02
C PHE A 58 4.86 -6.61 -7.02
N ARG A 59 4.86 -7.46 -6.00
CA ARG A 59 4.16 -7.25 -4.74
C ARG A 59 5.20 -7.20 -3.62
N TYR A 60 5.06 -6.22 -2.73
CA TYR A 60 5.86 -6.13 -1.51
C TYR A 60 4.94 -6.22 -0.32
N HIS A 61 5.25 -7.10 0.64
CA HIS A 61 4.49 -7.27 1.86
C HIS A 61 5.06 -6.37 2.96
N THR A 62 4.19 -5.67 3.68
CA THR A 62 4.55 -4.87 4.86
C THR A 62 4.14 -5.58 6.14
N GLU A 63 4.88 -5.36 7.22
CA GLU A 63 4.55 -5.93 8.55
C GLU A 63 3.35 -5.20 9.18
N GLY A 64 3.34 -3.89 9.03
CA GLY A 64 2.23 -3.01 9.36
C GLY A 64 1.29 -2.78 8.17
N VAL A 65 0.45 -1.76 8.29
CA VAL A 65 -0.60 -1.43 7.31
C VAL A 65 -0.07 -0.40 6.32
N ALA A 66 0.01 -0.77 5.04
CA ALA A 66 0.24 0.17 3.95
C ALA A 66 -1.02 1.02 3.70
N ILE A 67 -0.91 2.35 3.72
CA ILE A 67 -2.07 3.25 3.64
C ILE A 67 -2.09 4.15 2.40
N ALA A 68 -0.94 4.41 1.79
CA ALA A 68 -0.85 5.35 0.69
C ALA A 68 0.34 5.03 -0.18
N THR A 69 0.18 5.24 -1.48
CA THR A 69 1.28 5.21 -2.44
C THR A 69 1.33 6.51 -3.24
N ALA A 70 2.53 6.87 -3.68
CA ALA A 70 2.75 7.93 -4.65
C ALA A 70 3.69 7.40 -5.73
N VAL A 71 3.46 7.81 -6.98
CA VAL A 71 4.31 7.42 -8.11
C VAL A 71 4.90 8.69 -8.71
N SER A 72 6.21 8.70 -8.92
CA SER A 72 6.89 9.82 -9.59
C SER A 72 6.30 10.06 -10.98
N SER A 73 6.37 11.30 -11.47
CA SER A 73 5.74 11.69 -12.75
C SER A 73 6.12 10.81 -13.94
N LYS A 74 7.38 10.35 -14.02
CA LYS A 74 7.90 9.45 -15.08
C LYS A 74 7.79 7.95 -14.73
N GLY A 75 7.12 7.59 -13.65
CA GLY A 75 6.99 6.20 -13.21
C GLY A 75 8.32 5.51 -12.88
N LYS A 76 9.30 6.25 -12.34
CA LYS A 76 10.62 5.69 -11.95
C LYS A 76 10.71 5.33 -10.47
N TYR A 77 9.89 5.96 -9.64
CA TYR A 77 9.86 5.74 -8.20
C TYR A 77 8.43 5.53 -7.72
N VAL A 78 8.28 4.64 -6.75
CA VAL A 78 7.06 4.41 -5.98
C VAL A 78 7.39 4.62 -4.51
N ALA A 79 6.70 5.55 -3.86
CA ALA A 79 6.75 5.75 -2.42
C ALA A 79 5.54 5.10 -1.76
N VAL A 80 5.71 4.50 -0.59
CA VAL A 80 4.64 3.88 0.20
C VAL A 80 4.76 4.30 1.65
N ILE A 81 3.64 4.73 2.24
CA ILE A 81 3.56 4.99 3.68
C ILE A 81 2.99 3.76 4.36
N GLU A 82 3.72 3.27 5.36
CA GLU A 82 3.31 2.19 6.23
C GLU A 82 3.14 2.69 7.66
N LEU A 83 2.02 2.29 8.26
CA LEU A 83 1.74 2.48 9.67
C LEU A 83 2.13 1.24 10.46
N PRO A 84 2.80 1.37 11.62
CA PRO A 84 3.28 0.25 12.40
C PRO A 84 2.18 -0.37 13.27
N ILE A 85 1.02 -0.63 12.71
CA ILE A 85 -0.14 -1.12 13.46
C ILE A 85 -0.54 -2.50 12.99
N ASP A 86 -0.97 -3.34 13.92
CA ASP A 86 -1.73 -4.55 13.60
C ASP A 86 -3.21 -4.21 13.46
N VAL A 87 -3.94 -5.00 12.68
CA VAL A 87 -5.39 -4.88 12.59
C VAL A 87 -6.02 -5.37 13.90
N ALA A 88 -6.94 -4.56 14.44
CA ALA A 88 -7.64 -4.85 15.69
C ALA A 88 -9.16 -4.69 15.49
N PRO A 89 -10.00 -5.41 16.26
CA PRO A 89 -11.44 -5.27 16.17
C PRO A 89 -11.86 -3.81 16.43
N PRO A 90 -12.95 -3.33 15.80
CA PRO A 90 -13.44 -1.98 16.06
C PRO A 90 -13.61 -1.70 17.56
N GLY A 91 -13.00 -0.61 18.04
CA GLY A 91 -13.04 -0.22 19.45
C GLY A 91 -12.02 -0.92 20.36
N SER A 92 -11.25 -1.88 19.84
CA SER A 92 -10.12 -2.46 20.57
C SER A 92 -8.87 -1.59 20.46
N PRO A 93 -7.97 -1.61 21.47
CA PRO A 93 -6.66 -1.00 21.34
C PRO A 93 -5.90 -1.58 20.15
N VAL A 94 -5.26 -0.71 19.38
CA VAL A 94 -4.43 -1.09 18.24
C VAL A 94 -3.05 -1.50 18.75
N LYS A 95 -2.55 -2.67 18.34
CA LYS A 95 -1.21 -3.12 18.68
C LYS A 95 -0.19 -2.45 17.76
N ILE A 96 0.88 -1.90 18.34
CA ILE A 96 2.02 -1.40 17.57
C ILE A 96 2.98 -2.56 17.26
N VAL A 97 3.36 -2.72 16.00
CA VAL A 97 4.20 -3.83 15.51
C VAL A 97 5.56 -3.35 14.98
N GLY A 98 5.88 -2.07 15.11
CA GLY A 98 7.15 -1.49 14.67
C GLY A 98 7.16 0.04 14.72
N GLU A 99 7.82 0.64 13.74
CA GLU A 99 7.94 2.10 13.56
C GLU A 99 7.28 2.57 12.26
N TYR A 100 6.95 3.86 12.17
CA TYR A 100 6.47 4.44 10.92
C TYR A 100 7.53 4.29 9.82
N ARG A 101 7.14 3.77 8.66
CA ARG A 101 8.05 3.58 7.52
C ARG A 101 7.59 4.33 6.28
N LEU A 102 8.56 4.93 5.60
CA LEU A 102 8.45 5.36 4.22
C LEU A 102 9.30 4.40 3.38
N LEU A 103 8.65 3.62 2.52
CA LEU A 103 9.33 2.72 1.59
C LEU A 103 9.47 3.43 0.25
N LEU A 104 10.67 3.40 -0.32
CA LEU A 104 10.95 3.97 -1.64
C LEU A 104 11.48 2.89 -2.57
N PHE A 105 10.69 2.54 -3.58
CA PHE A 105 11.07 1.60 -4.63
C PHE A 105 11.54 2.36 -5.85
N LYS A 106 12.74 2.03 -6.34
CA LYS A 106 13.20 2.45 -7.67
C LYS A 106 12.82 1.37 -8.67
N LEU A 107 12.08 1.76 -9.70
CA LEU A 107 11.69 0.85 -10.79
C LEU A 107 12.81 0.81 -11.83
N ASN A 108 13.34 -0.37 -12.08
CA ASN A 108 14.19 -0.64 -13.23
C ASN A 108 13.26 -0.93 -14.40
N ALA A 109 12.80 0.14 -15.05
CA ALA A 109 11.92 0.08 -16.21
C ALA A 109 12.59 0.76 -17.40
#